data_AF-A0A350LKM1-F1
#
_entry.id   AF-A0A350LKM1-F1
#
_cell.length_a   1.000
_cell.length_b   1.000
_cell.length_c   1.000
_cell.angle_alpha   90.00
_cell.angle_beta   90.00
_cell.angle_gamma   90.00
#
_symmetry.space_group_name_H-M   'P 1'
#
loop_
_entity.id
_entity.type
_entity.pdbx_description
1 polymer ?
#
loop_
_entity_poly.entity_id
_entity_poly.type
_entity_poly.pdbx_seq_one_letter_code
_entity_poly.pdbx_strand_id
1 'polypeptide(L)'
;NVAPQVVANHLGRVMQNEGLQAEPQALRLIGEAARGSLRDGLSLLDQAVAYVGSDPVTLKSVREMLGIMDGDVLTELLKKIAAEDAAGVMRTADDMAASGVSFGEALKDLASLLHRIAIAQKVPEALSREDLDYADIRTLASAFTPEEIQLFYQIALHGKADLHLAPDEYAGFTMTLLRMLAFKPQGSALSAKARVATSEKQPPFEDAAQGQKPSGGDIQPAPKAPAEPRPVKKVEPSPELKTPPRAREVKKEVPPKAAEVEAPEVEAPEVDIPEDEFLQDTVPEDFEYGFSDMAPAQSDFEPAVSAPVETVEEKLPDAFDDENRVFSELGKIWFEKMGRTFPASFTRDIIENAELLQLDASTLTLRLEPFYESRTKNPATMRLLHKIVDSAFGQQMTIRFEWSAPMSRTIAQEKRAARKAATKEVELSNEERTRAQAILKGSAQAKILARRFNAKIAPETIRKQ
;
A
#
# COMPACT_ATOMS: atom_id res chain seq x y z
N ASN A 1 9.39 16.57 -7.69
CA ASN A 1 8.25 15.71 -8.08
C ASN A 1 7.20 16.54 -8.76
N VAL A 2 6.85 16.20 -10.00
CA VAL A 2 5.76 16.82 -10.75
C VAL A 2 4.41 16.31 -10.19
N ALA A 3 3.38 17.15 -10.14
CA ALA A 3 2.06 16.72 -9.69
C ALA A 3 1.48 15.64 -10.65
N PRO A 4 0.83 14.57 -10.16
CA PRO A 4 0.26 13.51 -11.00
C PRO A 4 -0.66 14.01 -12.11
N GLN A 5 -1.43 15.07 -11.84
CA GLN A 5 -2.32 15.70 -12.82
C GLN A 5 -1.55 16.34 -13.98
N VAL A 6 -0.38 16.92 -13.71
CA VAL A 6 0.47 17.52 -14.75
C VAL A 6 1.06 16.43 -15.64
N VAL A 7 1.47 15.30 -15.04
CA VAL A 7 1.90 14.12 -15.80
C VAL A 7 0.76 13.60 -16.66
N ALA A 8 -0.42 13.37 -16.11
CA ALA A 8 -1.60 12.89 -16.84
C ALA A 8 -1.99 13.80 -18.03
N ASN A 9 -1.97 15.12 -17.82
CA ASN A 9 -2.22 16.09 -18.88
C ASN A 9 -1.17 16.03 -20.00
N HIS A 10 0.11 15.83 -19.65
CA HIS A 10 1.16 15.65 -20.63
C HIS A 10 0.99 14.37 -21.43
N LEU A 11 0.72 13.24 -20.77
CA LEU A 11 0.44 11.96 -21.42
C LEU A 11 -0.77 12.04 -22.36
N GLY A 12 -1.81 12.79 -21.99
CA GLY A 12 -2.97 13.02 -22.85
C GLY A 12 -2.62 13.75 -24.15
N ARG A 13 -1.70 14.72 -24.10
CA ARG A 13 -1.20 15.40 -25.32
C ARG A 13 -0.39 14.45 -26.20
N VAL A 14 0.43 13.59 -25.60
CA VAL A 14 1.21 12.58 -26.34
C VAL A 14 0.28 11.61 -27.07
N MET A 15 -0.74 11.08 -26.38
CA MET A 15 -1.75 10.20 -26.99
C MET A 15 -2.48 10.86 -28.17
N GLN A 16 -2.84 12.15 -28.03
CA GLN A 16 -3.48 12.92 -29.10
C GLN A 16 -2.56 13.10 -30.31
N ASN A 17 -1.28 13.41 -30.08
CA ASN A 17 -0.29 13.58 -31.14
C ASN A 17 -0.02 12.26 -31.90
N GLU A 18 -0.09 11.12 -31.21
CA GLU A 18 0.09 9.79 -31.81
C GLU A 18 -1.20 9.21 -32.43
N GLY A 19 -2.33 9.92 -32.30
CA GLY A 19 -3.62 9.46 -32.83
C GLY A 19 -4.20 8.25 -32.08
N LEU A 20 -3.75 8.00 -30.86
CA LEU A 20 -4.19 6.89 -30.03
C LEU A 20 -5.29 7.34 -29.05
N GLN A 21 -6.22 6.45 -28.71
CA GLN A 21 -7.31 6.75 -27.77
C GLN A 21 -6.95 6.27 -26.35
N ALA A 22 -7.12 7.16 -25.37
CA ALA A 22 -7.03 6.82 -23.95
C ALA A 22 -8.18 7.46 -23.17
N GLU A 23 -8.66 6.75 -22.16
CA GLU A 23 -9.55 7.32 -21.16
C GLU A 23 -8.78 8.30 -20.26
N PRO A 24 -9.33 9.50 -19.97
CA PRO A 24 -8.68 10.45 -19.06
C PRO A 24 -8.35 9.84 -17.68
N GLN A 25 -9.18 8.90 -17.23
CA GLN A 25 -9.02 8.19 -15.97
C GLN A 25 -7.79 7.26 -15.97
N ALA A 26 -7.54 6.58 -17.09
CA ALA A 26 -6.38 5.72 -17.27
C ALA A 26 -5.07 6.51 -17.21
N LEU A 27 -5.05 7.69 -17.84
CA LEU A 27 -3.89 8.60 -17.83
C LEU A 27 -3.60 9.17 -16.45
N ARG A 28 -4.64 9.46 -15.66
CA ARG A 28 -4.49 9.89 -14.26
C ARG A 28 -3.87 8.79 -13.40
N LEU A 29 -4.33 7.54 -13.54
CA LEU A 29 -3.75 6.40 -12.85
C LEU A 29 -2.26 6.19 -13.22
N ILE A 30 -1.90 6.33 -14.49
CA ILE A 30 -0.50 6.28 -14.92
C ILE A 30 0.30 7.43 -14.29
N GLY A 31 -0.25 8.65 -14.28
CA GLY A 31 0.39 9.81 -13.66
C GLY A 31 0.66 9.63 -12.16
N GLU A 32 -0.24 8.96 -11.43
CA GLU A 32 -0.06 8.58 -10.03
C GLU A 32 1.01 7.50 -9.86
N ALA A 33 0.97 6.46 -10.69
CA ALA A 33 1.95 5.36 -10.68
C ALA A 33 3.38 5.85 -11.00
N ALA A 34 3.51 6.92 -11.79
CA ALA A 34 4.78 7.55 -12.15
C ALA A 34 5.46 8.34 -11.01
N ARG A 35 4.78 8.55 -9.86
CA ARG A 35 5.33 9.20 -8.65
C ARG A 35 6.04 10.54 -8.91
N GLY A 36 5.56 11.30 -9.89
CA GLY A 36 6.08 12.62 -10.26
C GLY A 36 7.29 12.64 -11.19
N SER A 37 7.62 11.51 -11.83
CA SER A 37 8.61 11.38 -12.90
C SER A 37 7.92 11.32 -14.27
N LEU A 38 8.15 12.33 -15.12
CA LEU A 38 7.59 12.35 -16.48
C LEU A 38 8.11 11.20 -17.34
N ARG A 39 9.36 10.79 -17.15
CA ARG A 39 9.98 9.66 -17.85
C ARG A 39 9.30 8.33 -17.49
N ASP A 40 9.02 8.12 -16.21
CA ASP A 40 8.33 6.90 -15.76
C ASP A 40 6.88 6.91 -16.26
N GLY A 41 6.23 8.08 -16.29
CA GLY A 41 4.91 8.24 -16.88
C GLY A 41 4.86 7.85 -18.36
N LEU A 42 5.81 8.32 -19.16
CA LEU A 42 5.92 7.93 -20.58
C LEU A 42 6.23 6.44 -20.72
N SER A 43 7.14 5.90 -19.92
CA SER A 43 7.49 4.47 -19.95
C SER A 43 6.29 3.57 -19.60
N LEU A 44 5.45 4.00 -18.65
CA LEU A 44 4.22 3.31 -18.28
C LEU A 44 3.12 3.47 -19.34
N LEU A 45 3.06 4.63 -20.02
CA LEU A 45 2.16 4.85 -21.13
C LEU A 45 2.51 3.91 -22.31
N ASP A 46 3.79 3.81 -22.67
CA ASP A 46 4.26 2.89 -23.71
C ASP A 46 3.92 1.44 -23.38
N GLN A 47 4.06 1.05 -22.11
CA GLN A 47 3.64 -0.27 -21.63
C GLN A 47 2.14 -0.46 -21.75
N ALA A 48 1.34 0.56 -21.40
CA ALA A 48 -0.12 0.50 -21.49
C ALA A 48 -0.59 0.34 -22.94
N VAL A 49 0.00 1.10 -23.87
CA VAL A 49 -0.26 0.98 -25.32
C VAL A 49 0.15 -0.40 -25.82
N ALA A 50 1.33 -0.90 -25.44
CA ALA A 50 1.78 -2.24 -25.82
C ALA A 50 0.89 -3.36 -25.25
N TYR A 51 0.31 -3.16 -24.07
CA TYR A 51 -0.57 -4.11 -23.40
C TYR A 51 -1.92 -4.25 -24.11
N VAL A 52 -2.54 -3.13 -24.51
CA VAL A 52 -3.84 -3.14 -25.23
C VAL A 52 -3.70 -3.37 -26.73
N GLY A 53 -2.53 -3.09 -27.30
CA GLY A 53 -2.27 -3.23 -28.74
C GLY A 53 -3.04 -2.19 -29.56
N SER A 54 -4.05 -2.65 -30.31
CA SER A 54 -4.86 -1.77 -31.17
C SER A 54 -6.11 -1.20 -30.48
N ASP A 55 -6.44 -1.70 -29.30
CA ASP A 55 -7.59 -1.24 -28.53
C ASP A 55 -7.26 0.07 -27.77
N PRO A 56 -8.27 0.88 -27.42
CA PRO A 56 -8.06 2.07 -26.59
C PRO A 56 -7.46 1.75 -25.22
N VAL A 57 -6.63 2.64 -24.69
CA VAL A 57 -6.11 2.54 -23.32
C VAL A 57 -7.22 2.91 -22.34
N THR A 58 -7.82 1.90 -21.73
CA THR A 58 -8.91 2.06 -20.73
C THR A 58 -8.37 2.01 -19.31
N LEU A 59 -9.15 2.53 -18.35
CA LEU A 59 -8.81 2.43 -16.93
C LEU A 59 -8.64 0.97 -16.49
N LYS A 60 -9.52 0.10 -16.98
CA LYS A 60 -9.48 -1.34 -16.68
C LYS A 60 -8.18 -1.98 -17.16
N SER A 61 -7.77 -1.74 -18.40
CA SER A 61 -6.53 -2.31 -18.94
C SER A 61 -5.28 -1.81 -18.20
N VAL A 62 -5.26 -0.53 -17.79
CA VAL A 62 -4.14 0.02 -17.01
C VAL A 62 -4.08 -0.59 -15.61
N ARG A 63 -5.23 -0.81 -14.95
CA ARG A 63 -5.28 -1.49 -13.64
C ARG A 63 -4.76 -2.92 -13.74
N GLU A 64 -5.21 -3.68 -14.74
CA GLU A 64 -4.75 -5.04 -15.00
C GLU A 64 -3.24 -5.09 -15.25
N MET A 65 -2.73 -4.15 -16.07
CA MET A 65 -1.29 -4.02 -16.34
C MET A 65 -0.48 -3.72 -15.07
N LEU A 66 -0.95 -2.79 -14.22
CA LEU A 66 -0.25 -2.40 -12.99
C LEU A 66 -0.47 -3.37 -11.83
N GLY A 67 -1.33 -4.39 -11.99
CA GLY A 67 -1.73 -5.30 -10.92
C GLY A 67 -2.50 -4.59 -9.80
N ILE A 68 -3.12 -3.44 -10.09
CA ILE A 68 -3.92 -2.68 -9.14
C ILE A 68 -5.32 -3.29 -9.12
N MET A 69 -5.79 -3.64 -7.92
CA MET A 69 -7.13 -4.20 -7.81
C MET A 69 -8.20 -3.17 -8.14
N ASP A 70 -9.34 -3.63 -8.65
CA ASP A 70 -10.47 -2.75 -8.89
C ASP A 70 -10.96 -2.16 -7.55
N GLY A 71 -10.80 -0.84 -7.38
CA GLY A 71 -11.20 -0.12 -6.18
C GLY A 71 -12.69 -0.27 -5.87
N ASP A 72 -13.50 -0.58 -6.88
CA ASP A 72 -14.93 -0.84 -6.74
C ASP A 72 -15.18 -2.09 -5.89
N VAL A 73 -14.34 -3.14 -6.02
CA VAL A 73 -14.47 -4.38 -5.24
C VAL A 73 -14.23 -4.11 -3.75
N LEU A 74 -13.20 -3.32 -3.40
CA LEU A 74 -12.92 -2.96 -2.00
C LEU A 74 -13.98 -2.03 -1.43
N THR A 75 -14.48 -1.12 -2.24
CA THR A 75 -15.57 -0.23 -1.86
C THR A 75 -16.83 -1.03 -1.55
N GLU A 76 -17.22 -1.97 -2.42
CA GLU A 76 -18.33 -2.88 -2.19
C GLU A 76 -18.11 -3.78 -0.98
N LEU A 77 -16.89 -4.27 -0.77
CA LEU A 77 -16.53 -5.03 0.42
C LEU A 77 -16.76 -4.21 1.71
N LEU A 78 -16.33 -2.96 1.74
CA LEU A 78 -16.57 -2.05 2.86
C LEU A 78 -18.06 -1.71 3.03
N LYS A 79 -18.82 -1.51 1.94
CA LYS A 79 -20.28 -1.33 2.02
C LYS A 79 -20.97 -2.53 2.67
N LYS A 80 -20.56 -3.75 2.32
CA LYS A 80 -21.09 -4.98 2.95
C LYS A 80 -20.68 -5.13 4.42
N ILE A 81 -19.45 -4.73 4.78
CA ILE A 81 -19.01 -4.67 6.18
C ILE A 81 -19.84 -3.65 6.97
N ALA A 82 -20.13 -2.48 6.39
CA ALA A 82 -20.99 -1.47 7.01
C ALA A 82 -22.41 -2.01 7.26
N ALA A 83 -22.94 -2.78 6.30
CA ALA A 83 -24.24 -3.44 6.38
C ALA A 83 -24.26 -4.70 7.27
N GLU A 84 -23.12 -5.10 7.86
CA GLU A 84 -22.97 -6.35 8.64
C GLU A 84 -23.34 -7.62 7.85
N ASP A 85 -23.25 -7.58 6.52
CA ASP A 85 -23.55 -8.72 5.64
C ASP A 85 -22.35 -9.66 5.54
N ALA A 86 -22.17 -10.49 6.58
CA ALA A 86 -21.09 -11.47 6.63
C ALA A 86 -21.12 -12.44 5.43
N ALA A 87 -22.30 -12.85 4.98
CA ALA A 87 -22.44 -13.76 3.84
C ALA A 87 -21.99 -13.08 2.53
N GLY A 88 -22.39 -11.82 2.32
CA GLY A 88 -21.96 -11.03 1.17
C GLY A 88 -20.45 -10.75 1.17
N VAL A 89 -19.86 -10.50 2.33
CA VAL A 89 -18.40 -10.32 2.50
C VAL A 89 -17.65 -11.58 2.08
N MET A 90 -18.10 -12.75 2.54
CA MET A 90 -17.48 -14.02 2.17
C MET A 90 -17.60 -14.31 0.67
N ARG A 91 -18.77 -14.04 0.06
CA ARG A 91 -18.93 -14.18 -1.40
C ARG A 91 -17.99 -13.29 -2.19
N THR A 92 -17.80 -12.04 -1.77
CA THR A 92 -16.82 -11.15 -2.43
C THR A 92 -15.39 -11.72 -2.30
N ALA A 93 -15.04 -12.29 -1.14
CA ALA A 93 -13.74 -12.94 -0.98
C ALA A 93 -13.59 -14.17 -1.88
N ASP A 94 -14.65 -14.96 -2.08
CA ASP A 94 -14.68 -16.09 -3.02
C ASP A 94 -14.48 -15.62 -4.47
N ASP A 95 -15.16 -14.55 -4.88
CA ASP A 95 -15.04 -13.97 -6.22
C ASP A 95 -13.61 -13.43 -6.47
N MET A 96 -12.99 -12.81 -5.45
CA MET A 96 -11.60 -12.37 -5.49
C MET A 96 -10.63 -13.56 -5.63
N ALA A 97 -10.87 -14.64 -4.89
CA ALA A 97 -10.08 -15.87 -4.98
C ALA A 97 -10.18 -16.50 -6.39
N ALA A 98 -11.39 -16.58 -6.94
CA ALA A 98 -11.65 -17.12 -8.27
C ALA A 98 -10.99 -16.29 -9.39
N SER A 99 -10.83 -14.99 -9.15
CA SER A 99 -10.19 -14.06 -10.07
C SER A 99 -8.65 -14.02 -9.94
N GLY A 100 -8.07 -14.80 -9.02
CA GLY A 100 -6.62 -14.87 -8.81
C GLY A 100 -6.00 -13.63 -8.16
N VAL A 101 -6.79 -12.87 -7.41
CA VAL A 101 -6.33 -11.68 -6.69
C VAL A 101 -5.30 -12.04 -5.62
N SER A 102 -4.21 -11.26 -5.51
CA SER A 102 -3.29 -11.36 -4.38
C SER A 102 -3.91 -10.77 -3.12
N PHE A 103 -4.13 -11.59 -2.09
CA PHE A 103 -4.71 -11.11 -0.82
C PHE A 103 -3.78 -10.16 -0.06
N GLY A 104 -2.46 -10.28 -0.25
CA GLY A 104 -1.48 -9.35 0.34
C GLY A 104 -1.60 -7.93 -0.21
N GLU A 105 -1.77 -7.80 -1.54
CA GLU A 105 -2.05 -6.51 -2.18
C GLU A 105 -3.46 -6.02 -1.87
N ALA A 106 -4.47 -6.91 -1.85
CA ALA A 106 -5.84 -6.53 -1.48
C ALA A 106 -5.93 -5.92 -0.07
N LEU A 107 -5.20 -6.46 0.93
CA LEU A 107 -5.17 -5.89 2.28
C LEU A 107 -4.41 -4.56 2.36
N LYS A 108 -3.38 -4.39 1.53
CA LYS A 108 -2.65 -3.12 1.40
C LYS A 108 -3.56 -2.04 0.80
N ASP A 109 -4.28 -2.38 -0.27
CA ASP A 109 -5.19 -1.46 -0.94
C ASP A 109 -6.40 -1.14 -0.07
N LEU A 110 -6.91 -2.13 0.69
CA LEU A 110 -7.94 -1.90 1.71
C LEU A 110 -7.46 -0.93 2.79
N ALA A 111 -6.23 -1.06 3.27
CA ALA A 111 -5.65 -0.13 4.24
C ALA A 111 -5.50 1.28 3.66
N SER A 112 -5.08 1.41 2.39
CA SER A 112 -5.04 2.69 1.66
C SER A 112 -6.43 3.34 1.56
N LEU A 113 -7.46 2.56 1.21
CA LEU A 113 -8.84 3.06 1.13
C LEU A 113 -9.36 3.53 2.50
N LEU A 114 -9.14 2.73 3.56
CA LEU A 114 -9.49 3.11 4.93
C LEU A 114 -8.77 4.39 5.39
N HIS A 115 -7.50 4.58 5.00
CA HIS A 115 -6.77 5.81 5.27
C HIS A 115 -7.38 7.03 4.56
N ARG A 116 -7.75 6.90 3.28
CA ARG A 116 -8.43 7.98 2.54
C ARG A 116 -9.79 8.32 3.15
N ILE A 117 -10.54 7.32 3.61
CA ILE A 117 -11.79 7.52 4.34
C ILE A 117 -11.54 8.26 5.66
N ALA A 118 -10.48 7.92 6.41
CA ALA A 118 -10.11 8.62 7.64
C ALA A 118 -9.78 10.10 7.38
N ILE A 119 -9.04 10.40 6.29
CA ILE A 119 -8.79 11.76 5.85
C ILE A 119 -10.11 12.46 5.53
N ALA A 120 -11.00 11.82 4.76
CA ALA A 120 -12.31 12.36 4.39
C ALA A 120 -13.15 12.80 5.61
N GLN A 121 -13.07 12.04 6.71
CA GLN A 121 -13.81 12.31 7.94
C GLN A 121 -13.26 13.49 8.74
N LYS A 122 -11.94 13.77 8.66
CA LYS A 122 -11.27 14.79 9.47
C LYS A 122 -10.93 16.06 8.70
N VAL A 123 -10.58 15.92 7.43
CA VAL A 123 -10.16 17.01 6.53
C VAL A 123 -10.84 16.80 5.17
N PRO A 124 -12.14 17.10 5.05
CA PRO A 124 -12.91 16.84 3.82
C PRO A 124 -12.40 17.59 2.58
N GLU A 125 -11.72 18.73 2.78
CA GLU A 125 -11.07 19.54 1.74
C GLU A 125 -9.75 18.94 1.20
N ALA A 126 -9.15 17.97 1.89
CA ALA A 126 -7.95 17.30 1.40
C ALA A 126 -8.22 16.32 0.25
N LEU A 127 -9.49 15.96 0.02
CA LEU A 127 -9.90 15.14 -1.11
C LEU A 127 -10.28 16.01 -2.30
N SER A 128 -9.64 15.76 -3.44
CA SER A 128 -9.99 16.41 -4.71
C SER A 128 -11.35 15.89 -5.18
N ARG A 129 -12.23 16.81 -5.60
CA ARG A 129 -13.56 16.46 -6.14
C ARG A 129 -13.46 15.77 -7.49
N GLU A 130 -12.32 15.92 -8.13
CA GLU A 130 -11.99 15.32 -9.40
C GLU A 130 -11.57 13.86 -9.23
N ASP A 131 -11.27 13.38 -8.02
CA ASP A 131 -10.92 11.97 -7.77
C ASP A 131 -12.09 11.04 -8.12
N LEU A 132 -11.80 9.89 -8.75
CA LEU A 132 -12.81 8.97 -9.28
C LEU A 132 -13.65 8.33 -8.19
N ASP A 133 -13.00 7.98 -7.08
CA ASP A 133 -13.60 7.34 -5.93
C ASP A 133 -14.08 8.36 -4.88
N TYR A 134 -14.10 9.65 -5.22
CA TYR A 134 -14.54 10.70 -4.30
C TYR A 134 -15.94 10.44 -3.74
N ALA A 135 -16.90 10.07 -4.62
CA ALA A 135 -18.28 9.82 -4.24
C ALA A 135 -18.42 8.59 -3.32
N ASP A 136 -17.69 7.52 -3.62
CA ASP A 136 -17.69 6.31 -2.82
C ASP A 136 -17.01 6.52 -1.46
N ILE A 137 -15.85 7.20 -1.43
CA ILE A 137 -15.15 7.57 -0.19
C ILE A 137 -16.04 8.44 0.69
N ARG A 138 -16.71 9.44 0.14
CA ARG A 138 -17.68 10.29 0.87
C ARG A 138 -18.80 9.46 1.49
N THR A 139 -19.34 8.52 0.72
CA THR A 139 -20.41 7.63 1.18
C THR A 139 -19.93 6.76 2.33
N LEU A 140 -18.78 6.10 2.18
CA LEU A 140 -18.16 5.25 3.21
C LEU A 140 -17.76 6.06 4.46
N ALA A 141 -17.26 7.27 4.30
CA ALA A 141 -16.90 8.17 5.40
C ALA A 141 -18.11 8.51 6.29
N SER A 142 -19.30 8.57 5.70
CA SER A 142 -20.56 8.78 6.42
C SER A 142 -21.19 7.50 7.01
N ALA A 143 -20.78 6.34 6.49
CA ALA A 143 -21.29 5.03 6.89
C ALA A 143 -20.60 4.49 8.16
N PHE A 144 -19.32 4.83 8.36
CA PHE A 144 -18.53 4.39 9.51
C PHE A 144 -18.26 5.53 10.50
N THR A 145 -18.08 5.17 11.76
CA THR A 145 -17.52 6.07 12.78
C THR A 145 -15.99 6.21 12.62
N PRO A 146 -15.38 7.32 13.07
CA PRO A 146 -13.92 7.46 13.06
C PRO A 146 -13.20 6.36 13.84
N GLU A 147 -13.78 5.88 14.93
CA GLU A 147 -13.24 4.80 15.75
C GLU A 147 -13.25 3.46 15.00
N GLU A 148 -14.32 3.16 14.26
CA GLU A 148 -14.40 1.98 13.39
C GLU A 148 -13.35 2.02 12.29
N ILE A 149 -13.17 3.17 11.63
CA ILE A 149 -12.17 3.31 10.56
C ILE A 149 -10.75 3.07 11.09
N GLN A 150 -10.40 3.64 12.26
CA GLN A 150 -9.09 3.39 12.88
C GLN A 150 -8.89 1.92 13.25
N LEU A 151 -9.92 1.29 13.82
CA LEU A 151 -9.88 -0.12 14.18
C LEU A 151 -9.70 -1.01 12.93
N PHE A 152 -10.48 -0.77 11.88
CA PHE A 152 -10.39 -1.55 10.64
C PHE A 152 -9.06 -1.35 9.94
N TYR A 153 -8.52 -0.13 9.97
CA TYR A 153 -7.19 0.14 9.44
C TYR A 153 -6.13 -0.71 10.15
N GLN A 154 -6.18 -0.76 11.49
CA GLN A 154 -5.26 -1.60 12.26
C GLN A 154 -5.47 -3.10 12.00
N ILE A 155 -6.72 -3.56 11.89
CA ILE A 155 -7.04 -4.95 11.55
C ILE A 155 -6.47 -5.31 10.16
N ALA A 156 -6.59 -4.43 9.16
CA ALA A 156 -6.03 -4.65 7.83
C ALA A 156 -4.49 -4.75 7.85
N LEU A 157 -3.82 -3.86 8.58
CA LEU A 157 -2.36 -3.88 8.73
C LEU A 157 -1.87 -5.16 9.41
N HIS A 158 -2.51 -5.57 10.51
CA HIS A 158 -2.17 -6.80 11.20
C HIS A 158 -2.49 -8.02 10.34
N GLY A 159 -3.65 -8.05 9.67
CA GLY A 159 -4.01 -9.11 8.73
C GLY A 159 -2.98 -9.29 7.64
N LYS A 160 -2.45 -8.19 7.07
CA LYS A 160 -1.39 -8.25 6.06
C LYS A 160 -0.07 -8.78 6.62
N ALA A 161 0.31 -8.34 7.82
CA ALA A 161 1.55 -8.79 8.47
C ALA A 161 1.49 -10.28 8.83
N ASP A 162 0.33 -10.74 9.29
CA ASP A 162 0.11 -12.12 9.74
C ASP A 162 -0.28 -13.06 8.59
N LEU A 163 -0.50 -12.55 7.37
CA LEU A 163 -1.03 -13.32 6.23
C LEU A 163 -0.21 -14.59 5.95
N HIS A 164 1.12 -14.47 5.95
CA HIS A 164 2.04 -15.58 5.74
C HIS A 164 2.09 -16.61 6.89
N LEU A 165 1.51 -16.31 8.05
CA LEU A 165 1.41 -17.22 9.20
C LEU A 165 0.11 -18.02 9.17
N ALA A 166 -0.85 -17.61 8.35
CA ALA A 166 -2.12 -18.31 8.20
C ALA A 166 -1.92 -19.67 7.50
N PRO A 167 -2.85 -20.63 7.69
CA PRO A 167 -2.79 -21.93 7.00
C PRO A 167 -2.70 -21.80 5.48
N ASP A 168 -3.39 -20.80 4.93
CA ASP A 168 -3.32 -20.35 3.56
C ASP A 168 -3.73 -18.86 3.49
N GLU A 169 -3.40 -18.18 2.39
CA GLU A 169 -3.67 -16.74 2.25
C GLU A 169 -5.17 -16.40 2.29
N TYR A 170 -6.03 -17.27 1.74
CA TYR A 170 -7.47 -17.07 1.73
C TYR A 170 -8.05 -17.15 3.15
N ALA A 171 -7.60 -18.12 3.97
CA ALA A 171 -7.96 -18.22 5.38
C ALA A 171 -7.49 -16.99 6.17
N GLY A 172 -6.28 -16.49 5.92
CA GLY A 172 -5.76 -15.29 6.58
C GLY A 172 -6.56 -14.03 6.22
N PHE A 173 -6.92 -13.88 4.94
CA PHE A 173 -7.74 -12.78 4.45
C PHE A 173 -9.15 -12.81 5.04
N THR A 174 -9.85 -13.93 4.92
CA THR A 174 -11.23 -14.08 5.41
C THR A 174 -11.31 -13.92 6.93
N MET A 175 -10.34 -14.42 7.70
CA MET A 175 -10.25 -14.17 9.14
C MET A 175 -10.06 -12.69 9.47
N THR A 176 -9.32 -11.95 8.63
CA THR A 176 -9.15 -10.50 8.80
C THR A 176 -10.48 -9.77 8.59
N LEU A 177 -11.25 -10.14 7.57
CA LEU A 177 -12.58 -9.58 7.33
C LEU A 177 -13.58 -9.92 8.44
N LEU A 178 -13.57 -11.17 8.91
CA LEU A 178 -14.40 -11.61 10.04
C LEU A 178 -14.07 -10.84 11.33
N ARG A 179 -12.80 -10.48 11.55
CA ARG A 179 -12.42 -9.60 12.68
C ARG A 179 -13.02 -8.21 12.54
N MET A 180 -13.05 -7.62 11.35
CA MET A 180 -13.69 -6.32 11.13
C MET A 180 -15.21 -6.38 11.42
N LEU A 181 -15.86 -7.49 11.06
CA LEU A 181 -17.28 -7.71 11.38
C LEU A 181 -17.51 -7.94 12.88
N ALA A 182 -16.61 -8.66 13.56
CA ALA A 182 -16.76 -9.05 14.96
C ALA A 182 -16.41 -7.92 15.96
N PHE A 183 -15.46 -7.05 15.61
CA PHE A 183 -14.98 -5.99 16.50
C PHE A 183 -15.53 -4.64 16.07
N LYS A 184 -16.59 -4.20 16.75
CA LYS A 184 -17.08 -2.82 16.70
C LYS A 184 -16.96 -2.16 18.08
N PRO A 185 -16.48 -0.91 18.17
CA PRO A 185 -16.38 -0.19 19.44
C PRO A 185 -17.78 -0.04 20.08
N GLN A 186 -17.86 -0.29 21.39
CA GLN A 186 -19.10 -0.16 22.17
C GLN A 186 -19.52 1.30 22.24
N GLY A 187 -20.29 1.73 21.25
CA GLY A 187 -20.72 3.12 21.02
C GLY A 187 -21.40 3.30 19.66
N SER A 188 -21.05 2.46 18.68
CA SER A 188 -21.66 2.45 17.33
C SER A 188 -23.15 2.02 17.34
N ALA A 189 -23.55 1.14 18.26
CA ALA A 189 -24.93 0.65 18.38
C ALA A 189 -25.99 1.73 18.75
N LEU A 190 -25.57 2.90 19.25
CA LEU A 190 -26.49 4.01 19.55
C LEU A 190 -26.83 4.85 18.31
N SER A 191 -26.06 4.74 17.21
CA SER A 191 -26.35 5.43 15.96
C SER A 191 -27.41 4.68 15.13
N ALA A 192 -27.43 3.35 15.16
CA ALA A 192 -28.40 2.55 14.42
C ALA A 192 -29.84 2.71 14.94
N LYS A 193 -30.05 2.87 16.25
CA LYS A 193 -31.39 3.11 16.83
C LYS A 193 -31.89 4.55 16.66
N ALA A 194 -31.00 5.53 16.45
CA ALA A 194 -31.40 6.92 16.23
C ALA A 194 -31.83 7.19 14.77
N ARG A 195 -31.47 6.33 13.81
CA ARG A 195 -31.78 6.53 12.38
C ARG A 195 -33.13 5.96 11.93
N VAL A 196 -33.81 5.15 12.75
CA VAL A 196 -35.15 4.60 12.44
C VAL A 196 -36.28 5.43 13.08
N ALA A 197 -35.97 6.31 14.04
CA ALA A 197 -36.99 7.02 14.82
C ALA A 197 -37.47 8.37 14.25
N THR A 198 -36.93 8.84 13.12
CA THR A 198 -37.26 10.18 12.58
C THR A 198 -38.14 10.17 11.33
N SER A 199 -38.71 9.01 10.96
CA SER A 199 -39.64 8.93 9.84
C SER A 199 -40.93 8.23 10.24
N GLU A 200 -41.70 8.84 11.15
CA GLU A 200 -43.16 8.71 11.20
C GLU A 200 -43.73 9.62 12.29
N LYS A 201 -44.14 10.84 11.91
CA LYS A 201 -45.21 11.55 12.61
C LYS A 201 -45.83 12.61 11.72
N GLN A 202 -46.79 12.19 10.90
CA GLN A 202 -47.94 13.01 10.52
C GLN A 202 -49.17 12.50 11.29
N PRO A 203 -50.03 13.38 11.81
CA PRO A 203 -51.19 12.98 12.58
C PRO A 203 -52.40 12.72 11.65
N PRO A 204 -53.26 11.73 11.94
CA PRO A 204 -54.59 11.66 11.34
C PRO A 204 -55.62 12.30 12.27
N PHE A 205 -56.46 13.16 11.68
CA PHE A 205 -57.73 13.61 12.24
C PHE A 205 -58.86 12.67 11.76
N GLU A 206 -59.85 12.47 12.65
CA GLU A 206 -61.25 12.06 12.40
C GLU A 206 -61.51 10.64 11.84
N ASP A 207 -62.56 9.90 12.20
CA ASP A 207 -63.64 9.93 13.20
C ASP A 207 -64.33 8.55 13.08
N ALA A 208 -64.90 8.00 14.17
CA ALA A 208 -65.99 6.99 14.20
C ALA A 208 -66.00 6.16 15.51
N ALA A 209 -66.82 6.67 16.43
CA ALA A 209 -67.83 5.99 17.25
C ALA A 209 -67.90 4.44 17.34
N GLN A 210 -68.12 4.01 18.60
CA GLN A 210 -68.85 2.80 19.07
C GLN A 210 -68.18 1.44 18.77
N GLY A 211 -67.96 0.51 19.71
CA GLY A 211 -68.53 0.26 21.02
C GLY A 211 -68.87 -1.23 21.10
N GLN A 212 -68.14 -2.04 21.89
CA GLN A 212 -68.59 -3.25 22.62
C GLN A 212 -67.41 -4.16 23.01
N LYS A 213 -67.25 -4.37 24.32
CA LYS A 213 -66.85 -5.64 24.97
C LYS A 213 -68.16 -6.42 25.28
N PRO A 214 -68.20 -7.73 25.63
CA PRO A 214 -67.17 -8.50 26.35
C PRO A 214 -67.02 -10.00 26.00
N SER A 215 -66.07 -10.66 26.70
CA SER A 215 -66.02 -12.09 27.12
C SER A 215 -66.04 -13.18 26.04
N GLY A 216 -65.26 -14.27 26.11
CA GLY A 216 -64.52 -14.92 27.18
C GLY A 216 -64.55 -16.42 26.90
N GLY A 217 -63.46 -17.16 27.13
CA GLY A 217 -63.43 -18.61 26.91
C GLY A 217 -62.03 -19.22 26.88
N ASP A 218 -61.46 -19.45 28.05
CA ASP A 218 -60.34 -20.36 28.33
C ASP A 218 -60.79 -21.83 28.14
N ILE A 219 -60.04 -22.65 27.38
CA ILE A 219 -59.80 -24.08 27.70
C ILE A 219 -58.37 -24.49 27.27
N GLN A 220 -57.75 -25.21 28.20
CA GLN A 220 -56.39 -25.77 28.34
C GLN A 220 -55.89 -26.82 27.30
N PRO A 221 -54.62 -27.29 27.41
CA PRO A 221 -53.79 -27.75 26.29
C PRO A 221 -53.38 -29.25 26.28
N ALA A 222 -52.59 -29.60 25.23
CA ALA A 222 -51.64 -30.73 25.07
C ALA A 222 -52.22 -32.10 24.60
N PRO A 223 -51.42 -33.04 24.02
CA PRO A 223 -49.96 -33.08 23.84
C PRO A 223 -49.40 -33.52 22.45
N LYS A 224 -48.08 -33.43 22.31
CA LYS A 224 -47.22 -33.89 21.20
C LYS A 224 -47.12 -35.43 21.11
N ALA A 225 -46.93 -35.96 19.90
CA ALA A 225 -46.18 -37.20 19.66
C ALA A 225 -45.32 -37.12 18.35
N PRO A 226 -44.07 -37.65 18.33
CA PRO A 226 -43.05 -37.46 17.26
C PRO A 226 -43.22 -38.24 15.93
N ALA A 227 -42.50 -37.78 14.89
CA ALA A 227 -42.35 -38.44 13.60
C ALA A 227 -40.87 -38.61 13.19
N GLU A 228 -40.50 -39.85 12.83
CA GLU A 228 -39.34 -40.26 12.02
C GLU A 228 -39.61 -41.70 11.51
N PRO A 229 -38.90 -42.25 10.52
CA PRO A 229 -38.52 -41.71 9.20
C PRO A 229 -38.96 -42.67 8.05
N ARG A 230 -38.85 -42.24 6.78
CA ARG A 230 -38.95 -43.15 5.60
C ARG A 230 -37.62 -43.19 4.83
N PRO A 231 -37.15 -44.37 4.38
CA PRO A 231 -35.85 -44.55 3.74
C PRO A 231 -35.92 -44.35 2.22
N VAL A 232 -34.84 -43.82 1.64
CA VAL A 232 -34.61 -43.79 0.18
C VAL A 232 -33.54 -44.81 -0.22
N LYS A 233 -33.85 -45.51 -1.31
CA LYS A 233 -33.17 -46.65 -1.91
C LYS A 233 -31.83 -46.30 -2.57
N LYS A 234 -30.94 -47.29 -2.57
CA LYS A 234 -29.72 -47.44 -3.35
C LYS A 234 -30.03 -48.10 -4.70
N VAL A 235 -29.54 -47.55 -5.82
CA VAL A 235 -29.31 -48.27 -7.10
C VAL A 235 -28.06 -47.71 -7.79
N GLU A 236 -27.35 -48.65 -8.42
CA GLU A 236 -26.02 -48.73 -9.03
C GLU A 236 -25.69 -47.86 -10.28
N PRO A 237 -24.42 -47.91 -10.77
CA PRO A 237 -23.82 -46.93 -11.67
C PRO A 237 -23.69 -47.33 -13.16
N SER A 238 -23.34 -46.31 -13.97
CA SER A 238 -22.71 -46.28 -15.30
C SER A 238 -23.53 -46.69 -16.54
N PRO A 239 -23.34 -46.00 -17.69
CA PRO A 239 -22.34 -46.50 -18.65
C PRO A 239 -21.47 -45.43 -19.36
N GLU A 240 -20.43 -45.97 -19.98
CA GLU A 240 -19.27 -45.42 -20.68
C GLU A 240 -19.49 -44.59 -21.98
N LEU A 241 -18.40 -43.86 -22.30
CA LEU A 241 -17.78 -43.58 -23.61
C LEU A 241 -18.50 -42.66 -24.61
N LYS A 242 -17.94 -41.46 -24.82
CA LYS A 242 -17.59 -40.91 -26.15
C LYS A 242 -16.37 -39.97 -26.08
N THR A 243 -15.28 -40.34 -26.76
CA THR A 243 -14.27 -39.41 -27.30
C THR A 243 -14.83 -38.74 -28.56
N PRO A 244 -14.42 -37.49 -28.91
CA PRO A 244 -13.45 -37.27 -30.01
C PRO A 244 -12.69 -35.91 -29.89
N PRO A 245 -12.03 -35.35 -30.93
CA PRO A 245 -10.82 -35.83 -31.58
C PRO A 245 -9.66 -34.78 -31.59
N ARG A 246 -8.48 -35.27 -31.97
CA ARG A 246 -7.23 -34.53 -32.21
C ARG A 246 -7.19 -33.90 -33.61
N ALA A 247 -6.51 -32.75 -33.67
CA ALA A 247 -5.85 -32.10 -34.81
C ALA A 247 -6.71 -31.49 -35.93
N ARG A 248 -6.64 -30.16 -36.03
CA ARG A 248 -6.68 -29.44 -37.30
C ARG A 248 -5.36 -28.67 -37.43
N GLU A 249 -4.55 -29.11 -38.37
CA GLU A 249 -3.30 -28.48 -38.79
C GLU A 249 -3.63 -27.10 -39.41
N VAL A 250 -3.00 -26.05 -38.89
CA VAL A 250 -2.96 -24.75 -39.56
C VAL A 250 -1.55 -24.60 -40.14
N LYS A 251 -1.46 -24.71 -41.47
CA LYS A 251 -0.32 -24.26 -42.27
C LYS A 251 -0.04 -22.79 -41.91
N LYS A 252 1.14 -22.50 -41.37
CA LYS A 252 1.73 -21.16 -41.46
C LYS A 252 2.58 -21.11 -42.73
N GLU A 253 2.04 -20.42 -43.73
CA GLU A 253 2.81 -19.92 -44.86
C GLU A 253 3.89 -18.97 -44.38
N VAL A 254 5.06 -19.12 -45.00
CA VAL A 254 6.27 -18.32 -44.81
C VAL A 254 6.17 -17.14 -45.77
N PRO A 255 6.28 -15.87 -45.32
CA PRO A 255 6.57 -14.78 -46.24
C PRO A 255 8.07 -14.74 -46.55
N PRO A 256 8.46 -14.42 -47.79
CA PRO A 256 9.83 -14.55 -48.26
C PRO A 256 10.75 -13.43 -47.74
N LYS A 257 12.03 -13.79 -47.60
CA LYS A 257 13.17 -12.89 -47.44
C LYS A 257 13.66 -12.44 -48.82
N ALA A 258 13.79 -11.13 -49.02
CA ALA A 258 14.88 -10.41 -49.72
C ALA A 258 14.37 -9.16 -50.46
N ALA A 259 14.76 -7.99 -49.97
CA ALA A 259 15.22 -6.87 -50.79
C ALA A 259 16.04 -5.94 -49.89
N GLU A 260 17.33 -5.96 -50.13
CA GLU A 260 18.33 -4.97 -49.72
C GLU A 260 18.00 -3.67 -50.46
N VAL A 261 17.78 -2.58 -49.72
CA VAL A 261 17.64 -1.23 -50.28
C VAL A 261 18.51 -0.31 -49.45
N GLU A 262 19.36 0.42 -50.18
CA GLU A 262 20.30 1.43 -49.74
C GLU A 262 19.71 2.44 -48.77
N ALA A 263 20.55 2.88 -47.84
CA ALA A 263 20.32 4.06 -47.02
C ALA A 263 20.26 5.31 -47.91
N PRO A 264 19.25 6.19 -47.76
CA PRO A 264 19.40 7.60 -48.03
C PRO A 264 19.82 8.30 -46.73
N GLU A 265 21.01 8.89 -46.80
CA GLU A 265 21.45 10.02 -46.00
C GLU A 265 20.43 11.15 -46.19
N VAL A 266 19.79 11.61 -45.09
CA VAL A 266 18.91 12.78 -45.12
C VAL A 266 19.41 13.75 -44.06
N GLU A 267 19.82 14.91 -44.57
CA GLU A 267 20.24 16.11 -43.84
C GLU A 267 19.27 16.52 -42.73
N ALA A 268 19.85 16.95 -41.62
CA ALA A 268 19.14 17.69 -40.59
C ALA A 268 18.64 19.03 -41.16
N PRO A 269 17.37 19.42 -40.95
CA PRO A 269 17.00 20.81 -41.13
C PRO A 269 17.40 21.59 -39.87
N GLU A 270 18.34 22.52 -40.04
CA GLU A 270 18.48 23.71 -39.21
C GLU A 270 17.11 24.43 -39.16
N VAL A 271 16.61 24.68 -37.95
CA VAL A 271 15.49 25.58 -37.74
C VAL A 271 16.02 26.80 -37.01
N ASP A 272 16.06 27.91 -37.76
CA ASP A 272 16.27 29.28 -37.31
C ASP A 272 15.36 29.62 -36.12
N ILE A 273 15.97 30.17 -35.07
CA ILE A 273 15.28 30.88 -34.00
C ILE A 273 15.33 32.37 -34.35
N PRO A 274 14.21 33.05 -34.63
CA PRO A 274 14.18 34.49 -34.61
C PRO A 274 13.95 34.95 -33.15
N GLU A 275 14.93 35.66 -32.61
CA GLU A 275 14.77 36.52 -31.44
C GLU A 275 14.02 37.82 -31.83
N ASP A 276 13.30 38.35 -30.84
CA ASP A 276 12.66 39.67 -30.73
C ASP A 276 11.40 40.01 -31.55
N GLU A 277 10.26 40.03 -30.85
CA GLU A 277 9.53 41.30 -30.63
C GLU A 277 8.57 41.22 -29.42
N PHE A 278 8.85 42.08 -28.44
CA PHE A 278 7.99 42.42 -27.30
C PHE A 278 6.72 43.17 -27.74
N LEU A 279 5.58 42.90 -27.10
CA LEU A 279 4.48 43.84 -26.78
C LEU A 279 3.60 43.13 -25.72
N GLN A 280 3.85 43.33 -24.42
CA GLN A 280 3.10 44.22 -23.52
C GLN A 280 1.58 44.21 -23.74
N ASP A 281 0.86 43.56 -22.82
CA ASP A 281 -0.54 43.87 -22.57
C ASP A 281 -0.77 44.13 -21.07
N THR A 282 -1.45 45.24 -20.85
CA THR A 282 -1.62 46.03 -19.64
C THR A 282 -2.66 45.45 -18.68
N VAL A 283 -2.40 45.54 -17.36
CA VAL A 283 -3.44 45.40 -16.31
C VAL A 283 -3.82 46.81 -15.84
N PRO A 284 -5.10 47.22 -15.84
CA PRO A 284 -5.50 48.53 -15.35
C PRO A 284 -5.61 48.55 -13.82
N GLU A 285 -5.02 49.57 -13.20
CA GLU A 285 -5.32 50.05 -11.85
C GLU A 285 -6.65 50.82 -11.88
N ASP A 286 -7.57 50.48 -10.98
CA ASP A 286 -8.51 51.37 -10.27
C ASP A 286 -9.64 50.53 -9.65
N PHE A 287 -9.46 50.05 -8.42
CA PHE A 287 -10.59 49.78 -7.52
C PHE A 287 -10.13 49.84 -6.05
N GLU A 288 -10.48 50.94 -5.42
CA GLU A 288 -10.27 51.28 -4.02
C GLU A 288 -11.34 50.59 -3.15
N TYR A 289 -10.94 49.95 -2.04
CA TYR A 289 -11.78 49.77 -0.85
C TYR A 289 -10.89 49.77 0.40
N GLY A 290 -11.05 50.80 1.21
CA GLY A 290 -10.25 51.05 2.40
C GLY A 290 -10.63 50.22 3.62
N PHE A 291 -9.69 50.15 4.57
CA PHE A 291 -10.00 49.96 5.97
C PHE A 291 -9.10 50.87 6.83
N SER A 292 -9.76 51.49 7.79
CA SER A 292 -9.32 52.52 8.73
C SER A 292 -8.15 52.12 9.63
N ASP A 293 -7.34 53.13 9.95
CA ASP A 293 -6.42 53.26 11.09
C ASP A 293 -6.93 52.66 12.41
N MET A 294 -6.06 51.95 13.13
CA MET A 294 -5.75 52.28 14.54
C MET A 294 -4.40 51.66 14.98
N ALA A 295 -3.53 52.50 15.53
CA ALA A 295 -2.15 52.23 15.95
C ALA A 295 -2.00 51.24 17.14
N PRO A 296 -0.76 50.78 17.42
CA PRO A 296 -0.09 51.39 18.56
C PRO A 296 1.40 51.73 18.35
N ALA A 297 1.87 52.55 19.29
CA ALA A 297 3.11 53.29 19.32
C ALA A 297 4.35 52.50 19.78
N GLN A 298 5.51 52.93 19.23
CA GLN A 298 6.88 53.05 19.79
C GLN A 298 7.61 51.78 20.27
N SER A 299 8.65 51.34 19.54
CA SER A 299 10.11 51.63 19.70
C SER A 299 10.68 51.01 20.99
N ASP A 300 11.75 50.21 20.96
CA ASP A 300 13.09 50.52 20.45
C ASP A 300 13.82 49.27 19.94
N PHE A 301 14.50 49.36 18.80
CA PHE A 301 15.91 48.98 18.56
C PHE A 301 16.21 49.11 17.05
N GLU A 302 17.24 49.89 16.71
CA GLU A 302 17.64 50.17 15.32
C GLU A 302 18.18 48.92 14.58
N PRO A 303 17.94 48.81 13.26
CA PRO A 303 18.48 47.76 12.41
C PRO A 303 19.80 48.21 11.76
N ALA A 304 20.87 47.44 11.94
CA ALA A 304 22.10 47.60 11.16
C ALA A 304 22.08 46.65 9.94
N VAL A 305 21.76 47.23 8.79
CA VAL A 305 22.26 46.97 7.43
C VAL A 305 22.55 45.52 7.04
N SER A 306 21.63 44.94 6.26
CA SER A 306 21.80 43.69 5.50
C SER A 306 22.65 43.89 4.23
N ALA A 307 23.79 43.20 4.16
CA ALA A 307 24.45 42.80 2.92
C ALA A 307 24.10 41.33 2.61
N PRO A 308 24.25 40.86 1.36
CA PRO A 308 23.43 39.80 0.78
C PRO A 308 23.76 38.41 1.35
N VAL A 309 22.73 37.69 1.78
CA VAL A 309 22.86 36.27 2.16
C VAL A 309 22.69 35.45 0.88
N GLU A 310 23.80 34.89 0.40
CA GLU A 310 23.79 33.74 -0.48
C GLU A 310 22.81 32.71 0.08
N THR A 311 21.77 32.41 -0.70
CA THR A 311 20.84 31.33 -0.39
C THR A 311 21.59 30.03 -0.65
N VAL A 312 22.36 29.58 0.33
CA VAL A 312 22.85 28.21 0.38
C VAL A 312 21.62 27.35 0.59
N GLU A 313 21.18 26.71 -0.48
CA GLU A 313 20.34 25.51 -0.45
C GLU A 313 20.97 24.56 0.57
N GLU A 314 20.46 24.54 1.80
CA GLU A 314 20.86 23.55 2.81
C GLU A 314 20.22 22.22 2.39
N LYS A 315 20.88 21.61 1.40
CA LYS A 315 20.83 20.19 1.10
C LYS A 315 20.88 19.48 2.44
N LEU A 316 19.86 18.67 2.77
CA LEU A 316 19.97 17.68 3.84
C LEU A 316 21.36 17.04 3.70
N PRO A 317 22.17 16.96 4.76
CA PRO A 317 23.51 16.44 4.63
C PRO A 317 23.42 15.06 3.98
N ASP A 318 24.03 14.96 2.79
CA ASP A 318 24.28 13.71 2.09
C ASP A 318 24.73 12.68 3.13
N ALA A 319 24.17 11.48 3.04
CA ALA A 319 24.51 10.30 3.80
C ALA A 319 25.90 10.39 4.47
N PHE A 320 25.93 10.64 5.79
CA PHE A 320 27.14 10.51 6.60
C PHE A 320 27.52 9.03 6.67
N ASP A 321 28.14 8.55 5.59
CA ASP A 321 28.91 7.33 5.38
C ASP A 321 28.63 6.20 6.41
N ASP A 322 27.44 5.62 6.34
CA ASP A 322 27.01 4.45 7.14
C ASP A 322 27.96 3.25 6.93
N GLU A 323 28.65 3.19 5.77
CA GLU A 323 29.57 2.10 5.41
C GLU A 323 30.90 2.13 6.20
N ASN A 324 31.33 3.28 6.74
CA ASN A 324 32.62 3.42 7.42
C ASN A 324 32.57 3.43 8.96
N ARG A 325 31.38 3.37 9.57
CA ARG A 325 31.27 3.32 11.04
C ARG A 325 31.76 1.97 11.58
N VAL A 326 32.72 2.01 12.50
CA VAL A 326 33.25 0.81 13.16
C VAL A 326 32.26 0.34 14.22
N PHE A 327 31.99 -0.97 14.26
CA PHE A 327 31.16 -1.57 15.31
C PHE A 327 31.99 -1.70 16.60
N SER A 328 31.64 -0.91 17.61
CA SER A 328 32.41 -0.81 18.86
C SER A 328 32.36 -2.10 19.67
N GLU A 329 33.36 -2.36 20.52
CA GLU A 329 33.37 -3.52 21.42
C GLU A 329 32.19 -3.50 22.40
N LEU A 330 31.79 -2.31 22.87
CA LEU A 330 30.57 -2.12 23.65
C LEU A 330 29.31 -2.38 22.81
N GLY A 331 29.30 -1.96 21.55
CA GLY A 331 28.23 -2.28 20.60
C GLY A 331 28.04 -3.79 20.40
N LYS A 332 29.13 -4.57 20.37
CA LYS A 332 29.07 -6.05 20.30
C LYS A 332 28.43 -6.65 21.55
N ILE A 333 28.83 -6.21 22.74
CA ILE A 333 28.23 -6.66 24.01
C ILE A 333 26.75 -6.30 24.06
N TRP A 334 26.41 -5.07 23.66
CA TRP A 334 25.03 -4.60 23.58
C TRP A 334 24.20 -5.45 22.60
N PHE A 335 24.74 -5.74 21.42
CA PHE A 335 24.09 -6.59 20.41
C PHE A 335 23.94 -8.04 20.86
N GLU A 336 24.93 -8.62 21.53
CA GLU A 336 24.84 -9.98 22.05
C GLU A 336 23.73 -10.11 23.10
N LYS A 337 23.65 -9.13 24.01
CA LYS A 337 22.68 -9.12 25.11
C LYS A 337 21.26 -8.77 24.64
N MET A 338 21.13 -7.81 23.73
CA MET A 338 19.84 -7.22 23.38
C MET A 338 19.31 -7.64 22.00
N GLY A 339 20.19 -8.10 21.10
CA GLY A 339 19.85 -8.42 19.71
C GLY A 339 18.87 -9.58 19.54
N ARG A 340 18.73 -10.43 20.57
CA ARG A 340 17.79 -11.57 20.63
C ARG A 340 16.48 -11.28 21.38
N THR A 341 16.34 -10.08 21.94
CA THR A 341 15.12 -9.71 22.66
C THR A 341 14.06 -9.21 21.67
N PHE A 342 12.79 -9.53 21.92
CA PHE A 342 11.65 -9.10 21.10
C PHE A 342 10.67 -8.23 21.92
N PRO A 343 11.03 -6.97 22.24
CA PRO A 343 10.14 -6.06 22.96
C PRO A 343 8.96 -5.58 22.12
N ALA A 344 8.00 -4.91 22.78
CA ALA A 344 7.04 -4.03 22.12
C ALA A 344 7.75 -3.05 21.15
N SER A 345 7.06 -2.66 20.09
CA SER A 345 7.62 -1.90 18.95
C SER A 345 8.51 -0.72 19.36
N PHE A 346 8.08 0.07 20.36
CA PHE A 346 8.81 1.26 20.78
C PHE A 346 10.03 0.97 21.67
N THR A 347 9.94 0.05 22.63
CA THR A 347 11.12 -0.31 23.44
C THR A 347 12.18 -0.97 22.58
N ARG A 348 11.75 -1.74 21.58
CA ARG A 348 12.63 -2.29 20.55
C ARG A 348 13.33 -1.20 19.76
N ASP A 349 12.60 -0.16 19.35
CA ASP A 349 13.15 0.97 18.59
C ASP A 349 14.25 1.70 19.38
N ILE A 350 14.05 1.93 20.68
CA ILE A 350 15.08 2.49 21.58
C ILE A 350 16.31 1.58 21.65
N ILE A 351 16.11 0.28 21.87
CA ILE A 351 17.21 -0.68 22.00
C ILE A 351 18.01 -0.81 20.69
N GLU A 352 17.31 -0.87 19.56
CA GLU A 352 17.93 -1.11 18.25
C GLU A 352 18.69 0.12 17.73
N ASN A 353 18.28 1.33 18.10
CA ASN A 353 18.91 2.58 17.69
C ASN A 353 19.83 3.22 18.76
N ALA A 354 19.95 2.60 19.93
CA ALA A 354 20.89 3.06 20.96
C ALA A 354 22.33 2.60 20.68
N GLU A 355 23.28 3.49 20.91
CA GLU A 355 24.70 3.18 21.03
C GLU A 355 25.09 3.06 22.51
N LEU A 356 25.79 1.99 22.88
CA LEU A 356 26.30 1.81 24.24
C LEU A 356 27.63 2.57 24.41
N LEU A 357 27.63 3.62 25.23
CA LEU A 357 28.83 4.44 25.49
C LEU A 357 29.64 3.95 26.68
N GLN A 358 28.95 3.52 27.75
CA GLN A 358 29.59 3.12 28.99
C GLN A 358 28.77 2.03 29.68
N LEU A 359 29.49 1.05 30.23
CA LEU A 359 28.93 -0.05 31.00
C LEU A 359 29.75 -0.20 32.29
N ASP A 360 29.17 0.21 33.41
CA ASP A 360 29.72 0.02 34.75
C ASP A 360 28.97 -1.12 35.47
N ALA A 361 29.39 -1.41 36.72
CA ALA A 361 28.82 -2.50 37.52
C ALA A 361 27.31 -2.39 37.78
N SER A 362 26.70 -1.19 37.69
CA SER A 362 25.25 -1.01 37.88
C SER A 362 24.68 0.15 37.05
N THR A 363 25.48 0.76 36.18
CA THR A 363 25.09 1.93 35.38
C THR A 363 25.43 1.69 33.91
N LEU A 364 24.52 2.08 33.03
CA LEU A 364 24.64 1.93 31.58
C LEU A 364 24.25 3.26 30.92
N THR A 365 25.16 3.79 30.10
CA THR A 365 24.96 5.04 29.36
C THR A 365 24.70 4.74 27.90
N LEU A 366 23.52 5.11 27.43
CA LEU A 366 23.09 4.95 26.03
C LEU A 366 23.09 6.30 25.33
N ARG A 367 23.68 6.34 24.14
CA ARG A 367 23.54 7.45 23.20
C ARG A 367 22.37 7.19 22.26
N LEU A 368 21.50 8.17 22.14
CA LEU A 368 20.32 8.14 21.28
C LEU A 368 20.13 9.51 20.63
N GLU A 369 19.51 9.52 19.45
CA GLU A 369 19.18 10.78 18.79
C GLU A 369 18.22 11.63 19.63
N PRO A 370 18.34 12.98 19.59
CA PRO A 370 17.55 13.89 20.41
C PRO A 370 16.02 13.73 20.27
N PHE A 371 15.52 13.24 19.12
CA PHE A 371 14.09 13.05 18.93
C PHE A 371 13.49 11.98 19.88
N TYR A 372 14.30 11.08 20.43
CA TYR A 372 13.86 10.09 21.41
C TYR A 372 13.63 10.68 22.81
N GLU A 373 14.15 11.88 23.11
CA GLU A 373 14.08 12.49 24.45
C GLU A 373 12.64 12.68 24.94
N SER A 374 11.75 13.17 24.07
CA SER A 374 10.33 13.37 24.42
C SER A 374 9.63 12.05 24.74
N ARG A 375 10.11 10.95 24.15
CA ARG A 375 9.45 9.64 24.19
C ARG A 375 9.97 8.73 25.31
N THR A 376 11.20 8.94 25.78
CA THR A 376 11.72 8.29 27.00
C THR A 376 11.11 8.82 28.29
N LYS A 377 10.36 9.93 28.23
CA LYS A 377 9.54 10.45 29.36
C LYS A 377 8.31 9.58 29.66
N ASN A 378 7.96 8.63 28.80
CA ASN A 378 6.84 7.72 29.04
C ASN A 378 7.19 6.66 30.12
N PRO A 379 6.50 6.65 31.28
CA PRO A 379 6.82 5.75 32.38
C PRO A 379 6.55 4.27 32.07
N ALA A 380 5.60 3.95 31.19
CA ALA A 380 5.31 2.57 30.82
C ALA A 380 6.43 1.97 29.96
N THR A 381 6.93 2.74 29.00
CA THR A 381 8.08 2.35 28.17
C THR A 381 9.33 2.15 29.01
N MET A 382 9.62 3.09 29.92
CA MET A 382 10.81 3.00 30.77
C MET A 382 10.77 1.78 31.68
N ARG A 383 9.62 1.44 32.25
CA ARG A 383 9.46 0.19 33.03
C ARG A 383 9.76 -1.06 32.19
N LEU A 384 9.28 -1.10 30.95
CA LEU A 384 9.52 -2.24 30.06
C LEU A 384 10.99 -2.31 29.63
N LEU A 385 11.62 -1.16 29.36
CA LEU A 385 13.05 -1.04 29.06
C LEU A 385 13.90 -1.54 30.23
N HIS A 386 13.67 -1.05 31.45
CA HIS A 386 14.35 -1.53 32.65
C HIS A 386 14.16 -3.03 32.84
N LYS A 387 12.93 -3.55 32.70
CA LYS A 387 12.67 -4.99 32.81
C LYS A 387 13.52 -5.83 31.85
N ILE A 388 13.69 -5.36 30.62
CA ILE A 388 14.45 -6.08 29.59
C ILE A 388 15.95 -5.96 29.84
N VAL A 389 16.44 -4.74 30.13
CA VAL A 389 17.86 -4.52 30.44
C VAL A 389 18.26 -5.28 31.69
N ASP A 390 17.49 -5.16 32.78
CA ASP A 390 17.79 -5.85 34.04
C ASP A 390 17.79 -7.37 33.84
N SER A 391 16.85 -7.90 33.04
CA SER A 391 16.82 -9.33 32.72
C SER A 391 18.00 -9.78 31.85
N ALA A 392 18.51 -8.93 30.95
CA ALA A 392 19.63 -9.26 30.08
C ALA A 392 20.98 -9.21 30.81
N PHE A 393 21.11 -8.32 31.79
CA PHE A 393 22.32 -8.16 32.61
C PHE A 393 22.27 -8.93 33.94
N GLY A 394 21.12 -9.48 34.33
CA GLY A 394 20.95 -10.30 35.54
C GLY A 394 20.99 -9.50 36.84
N GLN A 395 20.89 -8.18 36.77
CA GLN A 395 20.96 -7.24 37.90
C GLN A 395 20.20 -5.95 37.56
N GLN A 396 19.86 -5.15 38.57
CA GLN A 396 19.23 -3.84 38.33
C GLN A 396 20.23 -2.84 37.75
N MET A 397 19.94 -2.37 36.55
CA MET A 397 20.77 -1.41 35.82
C MET A 397 20.13 -0.02 35.83
N THR A 398 20.92 0.98 36.20
CA THR A 398 20.56 2.40 36.05
C THR A 398 20.87 2.85 34.64
N ILE A 399 19.86 3.27 33.89
CA ILE A 399 20.00 3.71 32.49
C ILE A 399 20.15 5.23 32.47
N ARG A 400 21.21 5.73 31.82
CA ARG A 400 21.42 7.15 31.51
C ARG A 400 21.40 7.36 30.00
N PHE A 401 20.85 8.48 29.57
CA PHE A 401 20.78 8.84 28.16
C PHE A 401 21.66 10.04 27.85
N GLU A 402 22.41 9.94 26.76
CA GLU A 402 23.10 11.05 26.10
C GLU A 402 22.39 11.32 24.77
N TRP A 403 21.96 12.56 24.55
CA TRP A 403 21.17 12.94 23.38
C TRP A 403 22.08 13.48 22.27
N SER A 404 22.61 12.58 21.45
CA SER A 404 23.47 12.91 20.32
C SER A 404 23.40 11.81 19.27
N ALA A 405 23.75 12.13 18.02
CA ALA A 405 23.73 11.14 16.95
C ALA A 405 24.72 9.99 17.27
N PRO A 406 24.33 8.71 17.12
CA PRO A 406 25.23 7.59 17.31
C PRO A 406 26.49 7.74 16.46
N MET A 407 27.66 7.50 17.05
CA MET A 407 28.96 7.60 16.37
C MET A 407 29.46 6.22 15.90
N SER A 408 29.08 5.14 16.58
CA SER A 408 29.28 3.76 16.13
C SER A 408 28.00 3.14 15.54
N ARG A 409 28.15 1.99 14.86
CA ARG A 409 27.00 1.27 14.30
C ARG A 409 26.06 0.80 15.40
N THR A 410 24.77 1.07 15.24
CA THR A 410 23.71 0.57 16.11
C THR A 410 23.30 -0.86 15.75
N ILE A 411 22.50 -1.51 16.60
CA ILE A 411 21.97 -2.85 16.34
C ILE A 411 21.12 -2.87 15.05
N ALA A 412 20.32 -1.82 14.81
CA ALA A 412 19.52 -1.68 13.60
C ALA A 412 20.41 -1.62 12.34
N GLN A 413 21.47 -0.81 12.39
CA GLN A 413 22.43 -0.67 11.30
C GLN A 413 23.20 -1.97 11.04
N GLU A 414 23.62 -2.68 12.08
CA GLU A 414 24.34 -3.96 11.95
C GLU A 414 23.44 -5.07 11.35
N LYS A 415 22.18 -5.16 11.79
CA LYS A 415 21.19 -6.09 11.18
C LYS A 415 20.96 -5.77 9.69
N ARG A 416 20.92 -4.49 9.33
CA ARG A 416 20.75 -4.04 7.94
C ARG A 416 21.99 -4.36 7.10
N ALA A 417 23.18 -4.13 7.63
CA ALA A 417 24.45 -4.48 6.98
C ALA A 417 24.58 -5.99 6.74
N ALA A 418 24.25 -6.81 7.73
CA ALA A 418 24.25 -8.27 7.60
C ALA A 418 23.25 -8.76 6.53
N ARG A 419 22.05 -8.17 6.45
CA ARG A 419 21.08 -8.47 5.39
C ARG A 419 21.58 -8.07 4.02
N LYS A 420 22.14 -6.86 3.87
CA LYS A 420 22.72 -6.37 2.61
C LYS A 420 23.88 -7.26 2.16
N ALA A 421 24.74 -7.70 3.08
CA ALA A 421 25.82 -8.64 2.79
C ALA A 421 25.31 -10.01 2.34
N ALA A 422 24.31 -10.57 3.02
CA ALA A 422 23.69 -11.84 2.64
C ALA A 422 23.01 -11.76 1.26
N THR A 423 22.30 -10.66 0.96
CA THR A 423 21.70 -10.43 -0.36
C THR A 423 22.78 -10.32 -1.43
N LYS A 424 23.85 -9.55 -1.19
CA LYS A 424 24.96 -9.38 -2.13
C LYS A 424 25.70 -10.71 -2.39
N GLU A 425 25.87 -11.55 -1.38
CA GLU A 425 26.48 -12.88 -1.53
C GLU A 425 25.61 -13.83 -2.37
N VAL A 426 24.29 -13.78 -2.19
CA VAL A 426 23.32 -14.52 -3.02
C VAL A 426 23.31 -14.00 -4.47
N GLU A 427 23.37 -12.69 -4.67
CA GLU A 427 23.47 -12.07 -6.00
C GLU A 427 24.78 -12.43 -6.71
N LEU A 428 25.93 -12.33 -6.03
CA LEU A 428 27.23 -12.76 -6.55
C LEU A 428 27.22 -14.25 -6.92
N SER A 429 26.63 -15.11 -6.08
CA SER A 429 26.49 -16.54 -6.37
C SER A 429 25.59 -16.79 -7.59
N ASN A 430 24.52 -16.03 -7.76
CA ASN A 430 23.63 -16.12 -8.92
C ASN A 430 24.29 -15.59 -10.21
N GLU A 431 25.09 -14.53 -10.13
CA GLU A 431 25.90 -14.05 -11.26
C GLU A 431 26.95 -15.08 -11.68
N GLU A 432 27.67 -15.69 -10.73
CA GLU A 432 28.62 -16.77 -11.00
C GLU A 432 27.94 -17.97 -11.69
N ARG A 433 26.76 -18.38 -11.21
CA ARG A 433 25.96 -19.45 -11.82
C ARG A 433 25.49 -19.10 -13.23
N THR A 434 25.10 -17.84 -13.46
CA THR A 434 24.68 -17.36 -14.77
C THR A 434 25.85 -17.34 -15.76
N ARG A 435 27.04 -16.90 -15.33
CA ARG A 435 28.27 -16.95 -16.14
C ARG A 435 28.68 -18.39 -16.45
N ALA A 436 28.64 -19.29 -15.47
CA ALA A 436 28.91 -20.71 -15.67
C ALA A 436 27.92 -21.35 -16.66
N GLN A 437 26.62 -20.99 -16.57
CA GLN A 437 25.60 -21.45 -17.51
C GLN A 437 25.87 -20.99 -18.94
N ALA A 438 26.32 -19.74 -19.13
CA ALA A 438 26.68 -19.21 -20.45
C ALA A 438 27.86 -19.96 -21.07
N ILE A 439 28.91 -20.25 -20.27
CA ILE A 439 30.08 -21.04 -20.70
C ILE A 439 29.65 -22.47 -21.09
N LEU A 440 28.83 -23.12 -20.26
CA LEU A 440 28.35 -24.47 -20.51
C LEU A 440 27.49 -24.56 -21.78
N LYS A 441 26.60 -23.58 -22.01
CA LYS A 441 25.82 -23.47 -23.27
C LYS A 441 26.70 -23.30 -24.50
N GLY A 442 27.88 -22.68 -24.36
CA GLY A 442 28.85 -22.49 -25.43
C GLY A 442 29.57 -23.78 -25.87
N SER A 443 29.63 -24.80 -25.02
CA SER A 443 30.37 -26.05 -25.27
C SER A 443 29.78 -26.87 -26.42
N ALA A 444 30.64 -27.58 -27.15
CA ALA A 444 30.23 -28.44 -28.27
C ALA A 444 29.26 -29.55 -27.84
N GLN A 445 29.48 -30.13 -26.65
CA GLN A 445 28.64 -31.18 -26.08
C GLN A 445 27.24 -30.66 -25.70
N ALA A 446 27.14 -29.49 -25.07
CA ALA A 446 25.85 -28.89 -24.74
C ALA A 446 25.04 -28.54 -26.00
N LYS A 447 25.70 -28.05 -27.06
CA LYS A 447 25.05 -27.78 -28.35
C LYS A 447 24.53 -29.06 -29.02
N ILE A 448 25.26 -30.18 -28.91
CA ILE A 448 24.82 -31.48 -29.42
C ILE A 448 23.62 -32.01 -28.64
N LEU A 449 23.65 -31.93 -27.30
CA LEU A 449 22.54 -32.37 -26.44
C LEU A 449 21.29 -31.51 -26.60
N ALA A 450 21.45 -30.18 -26.71
CA ALA A 450 20.34 -29.28 -26.98
C ALA A 450 19.67 -29.56 -28.34
N ARG A 451 20.47 -29.81 -29.39
CA ARG A 451 19.94 -30.15 -30.72
C ARG A 451 19.30 -31.53 -30.79
N ARG A 452 19.83 -32.52 -30.08
CA ARG A 452 19.40 -33.92 -30.18
C ARG A 452 18.26 -34.28 -29.22
N PHE A 453 18.16 -33.60 -28.08
CA PHE A 453 17.21 -33.95 -27.01
C PHE A 453 16.38 -32.76 -26.48
N ASN A 454 16.49 -31.56 -27.09
CA ASN A 454 15.83 -30.33 -26.60
C ASN A 454 16.12 -30.01 -25.12
N ALA A 455 17.31 -30.40 -24.64
CA ALA A 455 17.71 -30.24 -23.25
C ALA A 455 18.08 -28.78 -22.93
N LYS A 456 17.63 -28.29 -21.77
CA LYS A 456 18.00 -26.96 -21.23
C LYS A 456 18.83 -27.13 -19.97
N ILE A 457 19.88 -26.31 -19.83
CA ILE A 457 20.69 -26.26 -18.62
C ILE A 457 19.99 -25.35 -17.62
N ALA A 458 19.50 -25.91 -16.52
CA ALA A 458 18.88 -25.15 -15.44
C ALA A 458 19.96 -24.53 -14.53
N PRO A 459 19.91 -23.21 -14.23
CA PRO A 459 20.93 -22.53 -13.45
C PRO A 459 21.04 -23.08 -12.02
N GLU A 460 19.95 -23.54 -11.42
CA GLU A 460 19.94 -24.18 -10.09
C GLU A 460 20.70 -25.52 -10.01
N THR A 461 21.00 -26.15 -11.15
CA THR A 461 21.70 -27.46 -11.18
C THR A 461 23.23 -27.36 -11.25
N ILE A 462 23.77 -26.15 -11.42
CA ILE A 462 25.20 -25.91 -11.55
C ILE A 462 25.83 -25.82 -10.15
N ARG A 463 26.61 -26.84 -9.78
CA ARG A 463 27.33 -26.91 -8.51
C ARG A 463 28.80 -26.51 -8.71
N LYS A 464 29.29 -25.65 -7.83
CA LYS A 464 30.73 -25.35 -7.70
C LYS A 464 31.38 -26.59 -7.07
N GLN A 465 32.35 -27.21 -7.74
CA GLN A 465 33.14 -28.31 -7.19
C GLN A 465 34.34 -27.80 -6.41
#